data_AF-A0A521W1L5-F1
#
_entry.id   AF-A0A521W1L5-F1
#
_cell.length_a   1.000
_cell.length_b   1.000
_cell.length_c   1.000
_cell.angle_alpha   90.00
_cell.angle_beta   90.00
_cell.angle_gamma   90.00
#
_symmetry.space_group_name_H-M   'P 1'
#
loop_
_entity.id
_entity.type
_entity.pdbx_description
1 polymer ?
#
loop_
_entity_poly.entity_id
_entity_poly.type
_entity_poly.pdbx_seq_one_letter_code
_entity_poly.pdbx_strand_id
1 'polypeptide(L)'
;MKLFARLLAAALALALASSSFAQTNPGTSPLSIGKGGTGASTAASAFSNLKQSATTAASGVVQKGVDVRELLTAARTYYVRADGNDANDGLTNSSGGAFLTLQAAYTAVRSKLDFGGYTVTIQAGIGTYAGLSLNSAWLGGGSLVVKGENTTGAIIAGTGNGISITAPLPGTVTVQNFKFDGSGTSGKTAIQVTAPTKVIVSTNVEFGAYPSGYHINLSASGASFLAASGFAVSGGASAHIYATAWAFPQVEGSTVTLTGTPAFSWAFVVCESAKVRYTATISGGATGARYSAAANGVIQTASGSATYFPGDAAGSTVTGGQYF
;
A
#
# COMPACT_ATOMS: atom_id res chain seq x y z
N MET A 1 2.05 46.64 -79.55
CA MET A 1 1.53 45.26 -79.44
C MET A 1 1.49 44.95 -77.94
N LYS A 2 0.36 45.17 -77.24
CA LYS A 2 -0.71 44.17 -77.02
C LYS A 2 -0.11 42.92 -76.33
N LEU A 3 -0.43 42.55 -75.09
CA LEU A 3 -1.75 42.35 -74.44
C LEU A 3 -1.51 42.23 -72.91
N PHE A 4 -2.15 43.03 -72.04
CA PHE A 4 -3.28 42.65 -71.14
C PHE A 4 -2.99 41.44 -70.21
N ALA A 5 -3.19 41.44 -68.88
CA ALA A 5 -4.19 42.14 -68.06
C ALA A 5 -3.84 42.12 -66.55
N ARG A 6 -4.26 43.18 -65.83
CA ARG A 6 -4.97 43.21 -64.52
C ARG A 6 -4.68 42.04 -63.54
N LEU A 7 -4.32 42.24 -62.26
CA LEU A 7 -5.01 43.03 -61.23
C LEU A 7 -4.17 42.92 -59.93
N LEU A 8 -4.00 44.04 -59.22
CA LEU A 8 -3.98 44.20 -57.75
C LEU A 8 -3.10 43.27 -56.86
N ALA A 9 -2.06 43.83 -56.23
CA ALA A 9 -1.86 43.79 -54.77
C ALA A 9 -0.48 44.34 -54.36
N ALA A 10 -0.50 45.08 -53.25
CA ALA A 10 0.66 45.65 -52.58
C ALA A 10 1.60 44.59 -52.00
N ALA A 11 2.91 44.87 -52.05
CA ALA A 11 3.87 44.44 -51.01
C ALA A 11 5.09 45.36 -51.07
N LEU A 12 5.16 46.28 -50.10
CA LEU A 12 6.26 47.19 -49.87
C LEU A 12 7.53 46.38 -49.55
N ALA A 13 8.50 46.46 -50.45
CA ALA A 13 9.80 45.82 -50.31
C ALA A 13 10.65 46.52 -49.24
N LEU A 14 11.27 45.65 -48.43
CA LEU A 14 12.32 45.87 -47.45
C LEU A 14 13.44 46.79 -47.98
N ALA A 15 13.72 47.89 -47.27
CA ALA A 15 15.00 48.60 -47.35
C ALA A 15 15.63 48.61 -45.96
N LEU A 16 16.70 47.82 -45.78
CA LEU A 16 17.60 47.92 -44.63
C LEU A 16 18.25 49.31 -44.65
N ALA A 17 17.93 50.14 -43.66
CA ALA A 17 18.78 51.26 -43.28
C ALA A 17 19.43 50.92 -41.94
N SER A 18 20.68 50.47 -42.00
CA SER A 18 21.55 50.36 -40.83
C SER A 18 21.79 51.76 -40.26
N SER A 19 21.07 52.12 -39.19
CA SER A 19 21.46 53.23 -38.34
C SER A 19 22.42 52.71 -37.27
N SER A 20 23.68 53.08 -37.42
CA SER A 20 24.76 52.81 -36.48
C SER A 20 24.46 53.49 -35.13
N PHE A 21 24.55 52.73 -34.03
CA PHE A 21 24.60 53.28 -32.68
C PHE A 21 26.04 53.72 -32.37
N ALA A 22 26.43 54.90 -32.84
CA ALA A 22 27.62 55.58 -32.34
C ALA A 22 27.18 56.62 -31.31
N GLN A 23 27.48 56.38 -30.04
CA GLN A 23 27.39 57.42 -29.01
C GLN A 23 28.59 58.35 -29.17
N THR A 24 28.38 59.53 -29.76
CA THR A 24 29.37 60.59 -29.82
C THR A 24 29.21 61.50 -28.58
N ASN A 25 30.20 61.42 -27.69
CA ASN A 25 30.39 62.15 -26.41
C ASN A 25 29.80 61.51 -25.12
N PRO A 26 30.60 61.42 -24.03
CA PRO A 26 30.10 61.11 -22.70
C PRO A 26 29.55 62.40 -22.07
N GLY A 27 28.33 62.78 -22.46
CA GLY A 27 27.58 63.81 -21.75
C GLY A 27 27.07 63.28 -20.41
N THR A 28 27.15 64.08 -19.35
CA THR A 28 26.78 63.79 -17.95
C THR A 28 25.27 63.56 -17.70
N SER A 29 24.53 63.13 -18.72
CA SER A 29 23.10 62.82 -18.59
C SER A 29 22.93 61.29 -18.54
N PRO A 30 22.37 60.73 -17.46
CA PRO A 30 22.12 59.29 -17.42
C PRO A 30 21.22 58.88 -18.59
N LEU A 31 21.50 57.72 -19.17
CA LEU A 31 20.69 57.09 -20.21
C LEU A 31 19.22 57.14 -19.81
N SER A 32 18.43 58.00 -20.45
CA SER A 32 17.00 58.06 -20.20
C SER A 32 16.39 56.75 -20.69
N ILE A 33 15.74 56.00 -19.80
CA ILE A 33 14.99 54.75 -20.07
C ILE A 33 13.67 55.07 -20.82
N GLY A 34 13.74 56.03 -21.74
CA GLY A 34 12.62 56.55 -22.51
C GLY A 34 12.48 55.79 -23.81
N LYS A 35 11.86 54.61 -23.73
CA LYS A 35 10.90 54.01 -24.69
C LYS A 35 10.85 52.50 -24.52
N GLY A 36 10.10 52.04 -23.51
CA GLY A 36 9.75 50.63 -23.37
C GLY A 36 9.07 50.30 -22.04
N GLY A 37 7.75 50.49 -21.95
CA GLY A 37 6.90 49.91 -20.90
C GLY A 37 6.49 50.83 -19.74
N THR A 38 5.20 50.84 -19.41
CA THR A 38 4.52 51.73 -18.46
C THR A 38 4.75 51.39 -16.99
N GLY A 39 5.93 51.61 -16.40
CA GLY A 39 6.05 51.35 -14.95
C GLY A 39 7.30 51.71 -14.15
N ALA A 40 8.35 52.34 -14.68
CA ALA A 40 9.52 52.71 -13.87
C ALA A 40 10.07 54.09 -14.25
N SER A 41 9.99 55.04 -13.32
CA SER A 41 10.47 56.42 -13.51
C SER A 41 11.94 56.65 -13.11
N THR A 42 12.61 55.66 -12.50
CA THR A 42 14.03 55.71 -12.12
C THR A 42 14.72 54.35 -12.25
N ALA A 43 16.06 54.34 -12.30
CA ALA A 43 16.86 53.11 -12.26
C ALA A 43 16.61 52.28 -10.98
N ALA A 44 16.35 52.95 -9.84
CA ALA A 44 15.98 52.29 -8.60
C ALA A 44 14.61 51.58 -8.71
N SER A 45 13.63 52.22 -9.35
CA SER A 45 12.33 51.62 -9.65
C SER A 45 12.45 50.43 -10.59
N ALA A 46 13.32 50.50 -11.60
CA ALA A 46 13.61 49.39 -12.50
C ALA A 46 14.27 48.22 -11.77
N PHE A 47 15.22 48.49 -10.87
CA PHE A 47 15.87 47.47 -10.05
C PHE A 47 14.91 46.82 -9.04
N SER A 48 14.01 47.62 -8.46
CA SER A 48 12.96 47.13 -7.56
C SER A 48 11.96 46.26 -8.31
N ASN A 49 11.55 46.66 -9.51
CA ASN A 49 10.67 45.88 -10.38
C ASN A 49 11.36 44.59 -10.84
N LEU A 50 12.66 44.63 -11.17
CA LEU A 50 13.43 43.42 -11.50
C LEU A 50 13.54 42.46 -10.31
N LYS A 51 13.80 42.98 -9.10
CA LYS A 51 13.77 42.17 -7.87
C LYS A 51 12.40 41.59 -7.60
N GLN A 52 11.34 42.39 -7.76
CA GLN A 52 9.96 41.93 -7.60
C GLN A 52 9.62 40.86 -8.64
N SER A 53 9.94 41.07 -9.91
CA SER A 53 9.78 40.07 -10.97
C SER A 53 10.64 38.83 -10.74
N ALA A 54 11.85 38.94 -10.19
CA ALA A 54 12.68 37.81 -9.82
C ALA A 54 12.14 37.07 -8.59
N THR A 55 11.50 37.77 -7.65
CA THR A 55 10.84 37.18 -6.47
C THR A 55 9.53 36.51 -6.87
N THR A 56 8.75 37.14 -7.77
CA THR A 56 7.56 36.58 -8.41
C THR A 56 7.92 35.44 -9.35
N ALA A 57 9.08 35.46 -10.00
CA ALA A 57 9.61 34.33 -10.79
C ALA A 57 10.24 33.26 -9.89
N ALA A 58 10.77 33.55 -8.71
CA ALA A 58 11.13 32.52 -7.73
C ALA A 58 9.87 31.88 -7.11
N SER A 59 8.81 32.68 -6.94
CA SER A 59 7.48 32.25 -6.51
C SER A 59 6.62 31.70 -7.66
N GLY A 60 7.08 31.84 -8.91
CA GLY A 60 6.32 31.64 -10.15
C GLY A 60 7.09 30.89 -11.24
N VAL A 61 8.29 30.39 -10.94
CA VAL A 61 8.61 29.01 -11.21
C VAL A 61 7.47 28.28 -10.52
N VAL A 62 6.43 28.00 -11.31
CA VAL A 62 5.75 26.73 -11.21
C VAL A 62 6.92 25.77 -11.12
N GLN A 63 7.24 25.34 -9.89
CA GLN A 63 7.86 24.06 -9.68
C GLN A 63 6.96 23.18 -10.53
N LYS A 64 7.38 22.88 -11.76
CA LYS A 64 6.74 21.87 -12.60
C LYS A 64 6.87 20.67 -11.72
N GLY A 65 5.80 20.39 -10.95
CA GLY A 65 5.90 19.76 -9.64
C GLY A 65 6.93 18.67 -9.72
N VAL A 66 8.12 18.93 -9.18
CA VAL A 66 8.94 17.79 -8.84
C VAL A 66 8.10 17.20 -7.75
N ASP A 67 7.41 16.11 -8.05
CA ASP A 67 6.73 15.29 -7.06
C ASP A 67 7.86 14.73 -6.17
N VAL A 68 8.41 15.62 -5.34
CA VAL A 68 9.43 15.27 -4.36
C VAL A 68 8.67 14.53 -3.30
N ARG A 69 8.93 13.24 -3.27
CA ARG A 69 8.49 12.35 -2.23
C ARG A 69 8.98 12.87 -0.87
N GLU A 70 8.07 12.96 0.09
CA GLU A 70 8.39 13.39 1.45
C GLU A 70 9.24 12.32 2.14
N LEU A 71 10.44 12.68 2.61
CA LEU A 71 11.23 11.84 3.50
C LEU A 71 10.72 11.97 4.93
N LEU A 72 10.26 10.86 5.52
CA LEU A 72 9.83 10.85 6.91
C LEU A 72 10.99 11.11 7.86
N THR A 73 10.76 11.99 8.84
CA THR A 73 11.67 12.25 9.97
C THR A 73 11.12 11.70 11.29
N ALA A 74 9.93 11.10 11.26
CA ALA A 74 9.27 10.43 12.38
C ALA A 74 8.22 9.44 11.86
N ALA A 75 7.73 8.56 12.74
CA ALA A 75 6.60 7.68 12.45
C ALA A 75 5.36 8.50 12.05
N ARG A 76 4.53 7.92 11.17
CA ARG A 76 3.36 8.59 10.58
C ARG A 76 2.12 7.71 10.69
N THR A 77 0.99 8.29 11.03
CA THR A 77 -0.31 7.59 11.01
C THR A 77 -1.23 8.23 9.98
N TYR A 78 -1.84 7.39 9.15
CA TYR A 78 -2.95 7.75 8.27
C TYR A 78 -4.23 7.09 8.78
N TYR A 79 -5.30 7.87 8.85
CA TYR A 79 -6.59 7.44 9.36
C TYR A 79 -7.52 7.06 8.21
N VAL A 80 -8.26 5.98 8.43
CA VAL A 80 -9.32 5.48 7.54
C VAL A 80 -10.60 5.38 8.35
N ARG A 81 -11.71 5.90 7.83
CA ARG A 81 -13.01 5.89 8.50
C ARG A 81 -14.13 5.60 7.51
N ALA A 82 -15.17 4.92 7.96
CA ALA A 82 -16.35 4.63 7.15
C ALA A 82 -17.15 5.89 6.72
N ASP A 83 -16.95 7.01 7.40
CA ASP A 83 -17.52 8.33 7.08
C ASP A 83 -16.47 9.32 6.49
N GLY A 84 -15.32 8.81 6.05
CA GLY A 84 -14.24 9.59 5.44
C GLY A 84 -14.45 9.89 3.96
N ASN A 85 -13.41 10.41 3.30
CA ASN A 85 -13.38 10.66 1.86
C ASN A 85 -11.99 10.36 1.29
N ASP A 86 -11.91 9.63 0.18
CA ASP A 86 -10.62 9.29 -0.46
C ASP A 86 -9.88 10.49 -1.07
N ALA A 87 -10.54 11.66 -1.15
CA ALA A 87 -9.92 12.94 -1.49
C ALA A 87 -9.22 13.62 -0.29
N ASN A 88 -9.41 13.14 0.94
CA ASN A 88 -8.75 13.70 2.12
C ASN A 88 -7.25 13.34 2.14
N ASP A 89 -6.48 13.97 3.04
CA ASP A 89 -5.05 13.66 3.20
C ASP A 89 -4.76 12.48 4.12
N GLY A 90 -5.75 12.06 4.92
CA GLY A 90 -5.65 10.98 5.90
C GLY A 90 -4.91 11.34 7.18
N LEU A 91 -4.48 12.58 7.40
CA LEU A 91 -3.61 12.97 8.52
C LEU A 91 -4.39 13.33 9.80
N THR A 92 -5.70 13.50 9.70
CA THR A 92 -6.57 13.81 10.84
C THR A 92 -7.65 12.74 11.02
N ASN A 93 -7.85 12.27 12.25
CA ASN A 93 -8.90 11.28 12.57
C ASN A 93 -10.29 11.94 12.68
N SER A 94 -10.82 12.41 11.56
CA SER A 94 -12.16 12.98 11.44
C SER A 94 -12.76 12.63 10.08
N SER A 95 -14.07 12.76 9.91
CA SER A 95 -14.71 12.56 8.59
C SER A 95 -14.15 13.50 7.51
N GLY A 96 -13.79 14.73 7.88
CA GLY A 96 -13.17 15.71 7.00
C GLY A 96 -11.66 15.53 6.76
N GLY A 97 -11.01 14.58 7.43
CA GLY A 97 -9.56 14.38 7.36
C GLY A 97 -9.10 12.96 7.03
N ALA A 98 -9.92 11.93 7.31
CA ALA A 98 -9.57 10.54 7.10
C ALA A 98 -9.91 10.06 5.67
N PHE A 99 -9.15 9.09 5.15
CA PHE A 99 -9.55 8.38 3.94
C PHE A 99 -10.83 7.57 4.17
N LEU A 100 -11.59 7.30 3.11
CA LEU A 100 -12.73 6.39 3.17
C LEU A 100 -12.26 4.93 3.10
N THR A 101 -11.22 4.64 2.32
CA THR A 101 -10.76 3.28 2.02
C THR A 101 -9.32 3.00 2.47
N LEU A 102 -9.07 1.75 2.85
CA LEU A 102 -7.71 1.25 3.11
C LEU A 102 -6.82 1.38 1.87
N GLN A 103 -7.39 1.18 0.68
CA GLN A 103 -6.65 1.24 -0.58
C GLN A 103 -6.21 2.67 -0.94
N ALA A 104 -7.03 3.69 -0.67
CA ALA A 104 -6.63 5.09 -0.87
C ALA A 104 -5.51 5.48 0.10
N ALA A 105 -5.63 5.09 1.37
CA ALA A 105 -4.56 5.29 2.35
C ALA A 105 -3.24 4.63 1.89
N TYR A 106 -3.28 3.37 1.45
CA TYR A 106 -2.09 2.71 0.95
C TYR A 106 -1.51 3.37 -0.30
N THR A 107 -2.37 3.82 -1.21
CA THR A 107 -1.95 4.53 -2.41
C THR A 107 -1.25 5.85 -2.05
N ALA A 108 -1.75 6.59 -1.07
CA ALA A 108 -1.12 7.81 -0.58
C ALA A 108 0.26 7.52 0.04
N VAL A 109 0.37 6.55 0.97
CA VAL A 109 1.66 6.27 1.64
C VAL A 109 2.71 5.79 0.65
N ARG A 110 2.37 4.92 -0.30
CA ARG A 110 3.36 4.38 -1.26
C ARG A 110 3.72 5.38 -2.36
N SER A 111 2.87 6.36 -2.67
CA SER A 111 3.14 7.32 -3.76
C SER A 111 3.83 8.59 -3.27
N LYS A 112 3.52 9.03 -2.04
CA LYS A 112 3.96 10.33 -1.52
C LYS A 112 5.12 10.25 -0.52
N LEU A 113 5.39 9.09 0.09
CA LEU A 113 6.36 8.98 1.18
C LEU A 113 7.57 8.12 0.84
N ASP A 114 8.73 8.56 1.32
CA ASP A 114 9.90 7.74 1.59
C ASP A 114 9.90 7.54 3.11
N PHE A 115 9.78 6.28 3.55
CA PHE A 115 9.59 5.97 4.95
C PHE A 115 10.80 6.33 5.81
N GLY A 116 12.00 6.54 5.24
CA GLY A 116 13.20 6.90 6.00
C GLY A 116 13.54 5.92 7.13
N GLY A 117 13.16 4.66 7.01
CA GLY A 117 13.28 3.63 8.06
C GLY A 117 12.19 3.67 9.15
N TYR A 118 11.28 4.66 9.14
CA TYR A 118 10.22 4.78 10.14
C TYR A 118 9.04 3.83 9.89
N THR A 119 8.23 3.66 10.93
CA THR A 119 6.96 2.95 10.82
C THR A 119 5.87 3.89 10.32
N VAL A 120 5.16 3.47 9.27
CA VAL A 120 3.90 4.08 8.84
C VAL A 120 2.75 3.21 9.27
N THR A 121 1.72 3.81 9.84
CA THR A 121 0.52 3.15 10.32
C THR A 121 -0.68 3.58 9.48
N ILE A 122 -1.42 2.63 8.91
CA ILE A 122 -2.77 2.84 8.40
C ILE A 122 -3.73 2.37 9.49
N GLN A 123 -4.45 3.31 10.11
CA GLN A 123 -5.36 3.05 11.22
C GLN A 123 -6.81 3.22 10.76
N ALA A 124 -7.53 2.10 10.67
CA ALA A 124 -8.96 2.09 10.42
C ALA A 124 -9.74 2.23 11.73
N GLY A 125 -10.67 3.17 11.79
CA GLY A 125 -11.64 3.30 12.88
C GLY A 125 -12.76 2.28 12.78
N ILE A 126 -13.86 2.51 13.51
CA ILE A 126 -15.02 1.63 13.46
C ILE A 126 -15.62 1.62 12.04
N GLY A 127 -15.84 0.44 11.49
CA GLY A 127 -16.42 0.28 10.15
C GLY A 127 -16.18 -1.09 9.53
N THR A 128 -16.81 -1.27 8.37
CA THR A 128 -16.54 -2.38 7.46
C THR A 128 -15.82 -1.83 6.23
N TYR A 129 -14.68 -2.42 5.89
CA TYR A 129 -13.79 -1.93 4.85
C TYR A 129 -13.54 -3.01 3.81
N ALA A 130 -13.48 -2.60 2.54
CA ALA A 130 -12.98 -3.46 1.48
C ALA A 130 -11.52 -3.88 1.74
N GLY A 131 -11.14 -5.00 1.12
CA GLY A 131 -9.78 -5.53 1.19
C GLY A 131 -8.69 -4.56 0.72
N LEU A 132 -7.48 -4.73 1.26
CA LEU A 132 -6.30 -3.94 0.94
C LEU A 132 -5.33 -4.73 0.06
N SER A 133 -4.98 -4.15 -1.10
CA SER A 133 -3.95 -4.67 -1.99
C SER A 133 -2.64 -3.91 -1.83
N LEU A 134 -1.60 -4.62 -1.41
CA LEU A 134 -0.20 -4.20 -1.34
C LEU A 134 0.53 -4.67 -2.61
N ASN A 135 0.23 -3.97 -3.72
CA ASN A 135 0.63 -4.36 -5.08
C ASN A 135 1.87 -3.61 -5.62
N SER A 136 2.51 -2.78 -4.81
CA SER A 136 3.70 -2.01 -5.18
C SER A 136 4.44 -1.61 -3.93
N ALA A 137 5.76 -1.69 -3.92
CA ALA A 137 6.61 -1.33 -2.79
C ALA A 137 6.49 0.17 -2.43
N TRP A 138 6.64 0.49 -1.14
CA TRP A 138 6.99 1.84 -0.70
C TRP A 138 8.52 2.05 -0.78
N LEU A 139 8.99 3.28 -0.54
CA LEU A 139 10.42 3.63 -0.53
C LEU A 139 10.91 3.88 0.89
N GLY A 140 12.23 3.85 1.10
CA GLY A 140 12.84 4.19 2.40
C GLY A 140 12.97 3.06 3.42
N GLY A 141 12.55 1.84 3.09
CA GLY A 141 12.55 0.73 4.05
C GLY A 141 11.54 0.95 5.19
N GLY A 142 11.91 0.60 6.42
CA GLY A 142 11.00 0.71 7.58
C GLY A 142 9.91 -0.36 7.59
N SER A 143 8.74 -0.05 8.12
CA SER A 143 7.63 -1.01 8.27
C SER A 143 6.26 -0.38 8.10
N LEU A 144 5.30 -1.21 7.69
CA LEU A 144 3.89 -0.83 7.58
C LEU A 144 3.08 -1.55 8.66
N VAL A 145 2.28 -0.81 9.42
CA VAL A 145 1.28 -1.35 10.34
C VAL A 145 -0.10 -1.06 9.79
N VAL A 146 -0.90 -2.09 9.55
CA VAL A 146 -2.32 -1.98 9.21
C VAL A 146 -3.09 -2.40 10.46
N LYS A 147 -3.68 -1.43 11.15
CA LYS A 147 -4.40 -1.67 12.41
C LYS A 147 -5.85 -1.21 12.29
N GLY A 148 -6.76 -2.02 12.81
CA GLY A 148 -8.13 -1.60 13.06
C GLY A 148 -8.30 -1.06 14.47
N GLU A 149 -9.55 -0.80 14.84
CA GLU A 149 -9.93 -0.43 16.19
C GLU A 149 -9.88 -1.66 17.13
N ASN A 150 -10.63 -2.70 16.78
CA ASN A 150 -10.67 -4.03 17.41
C ASN A 150 -11.44 -5.02 16.51
N THR A 151 -11.53 -6.31 16.86
CA THR A 151 -12.19 -7.34 16.03
C THR A 151 -13.69 -7.14 15.81
N THR A 152 -14.37 -6.42 16.70
CA THR A 152 -15.80 -6.07 16.55
C THR A 152 -16.01 -4.69 15.92
N GLY A 153 -15.02 -3.81 16.04
CA GLY A 153 -15.05 -2.44 15.58
C GLY A 153 -14.60 -2.28 14.13
N ALA A 154 -13.59 -3.03 13.70
CA ALA A 154 -13.04 -2.95 12.35
C ALA A 154 -13.07 -4.31 11.66
N ILE A 155 -13.86 -4.40 10.59
CA ILE A 155 -14.05 -5.62 9.81
C ILE A 155 -13.52 -5.39 8.40
N ILE A 156 -12.62 -6.24 7.94
CA ILE A 156 -12.24 -6.31 6.53
C ILE A 156 -13.17 -7.33 5.88
N ALA A 157 -14.10 -6.83 5.06
CA ALA A 157 -15.12 -7.60 4.37
C ALA A 157 -15.39 -7.01 2.97
N GLY A 158 -15.81 -7.85 2.03
CA GLY A 158 -16.13 -7.40 0.67
C GLY A 158 -15.85 -8.47 -0.38
N THR A 159 -15.80 -8.08 -1.66
CA THR A 159 -15.72 -9.00 -2.82
C THR A 159 -14.32 -9.59 -3.10
N GLY A 160 -13.31 -9.25 -2.30
CA GLY A 160 -11.89 -9.54 -2.55
C GLY A 160 -11.19 -10.27 -1.42
N ASN A 161 -9.87 -10.40 -1.55
CA ASN A 161 -9.02 -10.84 -0.43
C ASN A 161 -9.04 -9.79 0.70
N GLY A 162 -8.75 -10.19 1.93
CA GLY A 162 -8.63 -9.25 3.05
C GLY A 162 -7.39 -8.35 2.93
N ILE A 163 -6.20 -8.92 3.11
CA ILE A 163 -4.91 -8.33 2.75
C ILE A 163 -4.32 -9.14 1.60
N SER A 164 -3.97 -8.49 0.49
CA SER A 164 -3.38 -9.13 -0.69
C SER A 164 -2.02 -8.52 -0.97
N ILE A 165 -0.94 -9.30 -0.80
CA ILE A 165 0.43 -8.86 -1.07
C ILE A 165 0.91 -9.54 -2.34
N THR A 166 1.06 -8.75 -3.41
CA THR A 166 1.39 -9.26 -4.75
C THR A 166 2.67 -8.66 -5.33
N ALA A 167 3.36 -7.81 -4.56
CA ALA A 167 4.67 -7.26 -4.90
C ALA A 167 5.65 -7.46 -3.75
N PRO A 168 6.96 -7.59 -4.02
CA PRO A 168 7.97 -7.59 -2.96
C PRO A 168 7.89 -6.28 -2.18
N LEU A 169 7.86 -6.35 -0.85
CA LEU A 169 7.79 -5.19 0.02
C LEU A 169 9.12 -5.03 0.79
N PRO A 170 9.61 -3.79 0.98
CA PRO A 170 10.97 -3.56 1.51
C PRO A 170 11.07 -3.73 3.03
N GLY A 171 9.97 -4.08 3.70
CA GLY A 171 9.90 -4.17 5.15
C GLY A 171 8.75 -5.05 5.63
N THR A 172 8.63 -5.15 6.95
CA THR A 172 7.58 -5.98 7.58
C THR A 172 6.23 -5.30 7.47
N VAL A 173 5.19 -6.08 7.17
CA VAL A 173 3.79 -5.68 7.26
C VAL A 173 3.18 -6.30 8.51
N THR A 174 2.69 -5.49 9.43
CA THR A 174 2.00 -5.96 10.65
C THR A 174 0.51 -5.71 10.53
N VAL A 175 -0.30 -6.72 10.87
CA VAL A 175 -1.76 -6.66 10.90
C VAL A 175 -2.25 -6.90 12.32
N GLN A 176 -3.17 -6.06 12.79
CA GLN A 176 -3.74 -6.17 14.14
C GLN A 176 -5.13 -5.53 14.24
N ASN A 177 -5.89 -5.91 15.26
CA ASN A 177 -7.18 -5.31 15.60
C ASN A 177 -8.23 -5.37 14.48
N PHE A 178 -8.30 -6.47 13.73
CA PHE A 178 -9.28 -6.69 12.66
C PHE A 178 -9.95 -8.04 12.80
N LYS A 179 -11.23 -8.09 12.41
CA LYS A 179 -11.84 -9.33 11.91
C LYS A 179 -11.76 -9.36 10.40
N PHE A 180 -11.34 -10.50 9.84
CA PHE A 180 -11.46 -10.81 8.42
C PHE A 180 -12.75 -11.60 8.18
N ASP A 181 -13.65 -11.09 7.35
CA ASP A 181 -14.93 -11.74 7.06
C ASP A 181 -15.19 -11.79 5.55
N GLY A 182 -14.93 -12.96 4.95
CA GLY A 182 -15.12 -13.22 3.54
C GLY A 182 -16.44 -13.93 3.22
N SER A 183 -17.40 -13.99 4.15
CA SER A 183 -18.64 -14.77 4.02
C SER A 183 -19.46 -14.45 2.77
N GLY A 184 -19.36 -13.23 2.24
CA GLY A 184 -20.02 -12.81 0.98
C GLY A 184 -19.28 -13.20 -0.31
N THR A 185 -18.21 -14.00 -0.24
CA THR A 185 -17.37 -14.33 -1.41
C THR A 185 -16.89 -15.76 -1.43
N SER A 186 -16.63 -16.28 -2.63
CA SER A 186 -16.00 -17.58 -2.83
C SER A 186 -14.59 -17.44 -3.41
N GLY A 187 -13.67 -18.30 -2.96
CA GLY A 187 -12.31 -18.41 -3.52
C GLY A 187 -11.39 -17.24 -3.19
N LYS A 188 -11.69 -16.47 -2.13
CA LYS A 188 -10.86 -15.37 -1.63
C LYS A 188 -10.04 -15.78 -0.42
N THR A 189 -9.06 -14.98 -0.06
CA THR A 189 -8.17 -15.27 1.08
C THR A 189 -8.18 -14.12 2.08
N ALA A 190 -8.17 -14.41 3.39
CA ALA A 190 -8.07 -13.35 4.40
C ALA A 190 -6.71 -12.63 4.32
N ILE A 191 -5.60 -13.37 4.35
CA ILE A 191 -4.25 -12.84 4.13
C ILE A 191 -3.56 -13.67 3.04
N GLN A 192 -3.37 -13.06 1.87
CA GLN A 192 -2.67 -13.66 0.74
C GLN A 192 -1.29 -13.01 0.57
N VAL A 193 -0.25 -13.85 0.46
CA VAL A 193 1.14 -13.44 0.25
C VAL A 193 1.69 -14.21 -0.95
N THR A 194 1.74 -13.56 -2.11
CA THR A 194 2.26 -14.13 -3.37
C THR A 194 3.54 -13.42 -3.84
N ALA A 195 4.25 -12.78 -2.92
CA ALA A 195 5.54 -12.14 -3.18
C ALA A 195 6.45 -12.21 -1.94
N PRO A 196 7.78 -12.03 -2.09
CA PRO A 196 8.70 -12.02 -0.96
C PRO A 196 8.36 -10.88 0.01
N THR A 197 7.84 -11.22 1.19
CA THR A 197 7.41 -10.27 2.22
C THR A 197 7.26 -11.02 3.54
N LYS A 198 7.63 -10.35 4.64
CA LYS A 198 7.31 -10.81 5.99
C LYS A 198 6.02 -10.15 6.48
N VAL A 199 5.04 -10.98 6.81
CA VAL A 199 3.78 -10.55 7.44
C VAL A 199 3.77 -10.98 8.90
N ILE A 200 3.35 -10.09 9.79
CA ILE A 200 3.12 -10.38 11.20
C ILE A 200 1.63 -10.20 11.50
N VAL A 201 0.99 -11.23 12.04
CA VAL A 201 -0.30 -11.10 12.74
C VAL A 201 0.00 -10.88 14.21
N SER A 202 -0.41 -9.73 14.72
CA SER A 202 -0.22 -9.31 16.11
C SER A 202 -1.55 -9.48 16.88
N THR A 203 -1.83 -8.62 17.86
CA THR A 203 -2.98 -8.76 18.76
C THR A 203 -4.34 -8.57 18.08
N ASN A 204 -5.37 -9.19 18.67
CA ASN A 204 -6.79 -9.00 18.32
C ASN A 204 -7.07 -9.19 16.83
N VAL A 205 -6.69 -10.35 16.30
CA VAL A 205 -7.07 -10.76 14.94
C VAL A 205 -8.06 -11.91 15.03
N GLU A 206 -9.09 -11.86 14.18
CA GLU A 206 -10.07 -12.92 14.03
C GLU A 206 -10.24 -13.30 12.55
N PHE A 207 -10.18 -14.60 12.26
CA PHE A 207 -10.50 -15.16 10.94
C PHE A 207 -11.93 -15.70 10.94
N GLY A 208 -12.84 -14.96 10.31
CA GLY A 208 -14.19 -15.39 9.96
C GLY A 208 -14.23 -16.26 8.70
N ALA A 209 -15.41 -16.46 8.11
CA ALA A 209 -15.58 -17.41 7.02
C ALA A 209 -14.95 -16.95 5.71
N TYR A 210 -14.27 -17.86 5.00
CA TYR A 210 -13.76 -17.68 3.63
C TYR A 210 -14.13 -18.90 2.76
N PRO A 211 -15.40 -19.00 2.30
CA PRO A 211 -15.89 -20.13 1.51
C PRO A 211 -15.01 -20.43 0.28
N SER A 212 -14.64 -21.70 0.11
CA SER A 212 -13.76 -22.18 -0.97
C SER A 212 -12.40 -21.45 -1.07
N GLY A 213 -12.03 -20.70 -0.03
CA GLY A 213 -10.87 -19.84 0.04
C GLY A 213 -9.89 -20.26 1.12
N TYR A 214 -9.06 -19.34 1.61
CA TYR A 214 -8.09 -19.63 2.67
C TYR A 214 -8.13 -18.53 3.74
N HIS A 215 -7.80 -18.85 5.00
CA HIS A 215 -7.49 -17.77 5.94
C HIS A 215 -6.12 -17.19 5.61
N ILE A 216 -5.10 -18.03 5.49
CA ILE A 216 -3.73 -17.61 5.23
C ILE A 216 -3.22 -18.41 4.02
N ASN A 217 -2.79 -17.71 2.97
CA ASN A 217 -2.18 -18.30 1.78
C ASN A 217 -0.79 -17.68 1.56
N LEU A 218 0.25 -18.51 1.61
CA LEU A 218 1.61 -18.13 1.21
C LEU A 218 2.02 -18.97 0.01
N SER A 219 2.20 -18.34 -1.15
CA SER A 219 2.47 -19.06 -2.40
C SER A 219 3.60 -18.43 -3.23
N ALA A 220 4.63 -17.93 -2.55
CA ALA A 220 5.83 -17.40 -3.20
C ALA A 220 7.08 -17.67 -2.37
N SER A 221 8.21 -17.82 -3.07
CA SER A 221 9.53 -17.91 -2.43
C SER A 221 9.82 -16.64 -1.63
N GLY A 222 10.29 -16.80 -0.40
CA GLY A 222 10.52 -15.69 0.52
C GLY A 222 9.26 -15.09 1.15
N ALA A 223 8.06 -15.65 0.89
CA ALA A 223 6.88 -15.32 1.67
C ALA A 223 7.02 -15.90 3.09
N SER A 224 6.90 -15.05 4.10
CA SER A 224 6.96 -15.45 5.51
C SER A 224 5.78 -14.87 6.28
N PHE A 225 5.27 -15.65 7.22
CA PHE A 225 4.19 -15.25 8.11
C PHE A 225 4.59 -15.60 9.53
N LEU A 226 4.30 -14.71 10.47
CA LEU A 226 4.46 -14.95 11.90
C LEU A 226 3.20 -14.51 12.65
N ALA A 227 2.56 -15.43 13.36
CA ALA A 227 1.62 -15.05 14.41
C ALA A 227 2.40 -14.70 15.68
N ALA A 228 2.56 -13.42 15.97
CA ALA A 228 3.25 -12.90 17.15
C ALA A 228 2.37 -12.87 18.40
N SER A 229 1.08 -13.17 18.27
CA SER A 229 0.10 -13.26 19.35
C SER A 229 -0.99 -14.28 19.00
N GLY A 230 -1.76 -14.69 20.02
CA GLY A 230 -2.94 -15.53 19.80
C GLY A 230 -4.00 -14.80 18.96
N PHE A 231 -4.79 -15.57 18.22
CA PHE A 231 -5.87 -15.08 17.38
C PHE A 231 -7.07 -16.03 17.43
N ALA A 232 -8.22 -15.54 16.99
CA ALA A 232 -9.45 -16.32 16.92
C ALA A 232 -9.73 -16.82 15.50
N VAL A 233 -10.43 -17.95 15.40
CA VAL A 233 -10.95 -18.52 14.16
C VAL A 233 -12.42 -18.87 14.38
N SER A 234 -13.31 -18.10 13.77
CA SER A 234 -14.76 -18.19 13.97
C SER A 234 -15.52 -18.69 12.74
N GLY A 235 -14.85 -18.79 11.59
CA GLY A 235 -15.44 -19.30 10.35
C GLY A 235 -14.58 -20.33 9.64
N GLY A 236 -15.20 -21.08 8.73
CA GLY A 236 -14.53 -22.10 7.92
C GLY A 236 -13.92 -21.54 6.62
N ALA A 237 -13.00 -22.30 6.03
CA ALA A 237 -12.36 -22.03 4.74
C ALA A 237 -11.99 -23.35 4.04
N SER A 238 -11.30 -23.33 2.90
CA SER A 238 -10.66 -24.56 2.39
C SER A 238 -9.52 -25.01 3.31
N ALA A 239 -8.67 -24.05 3.73
CA ALA A 239 -7.67 -24.27 4.76
C ALA A 239 -7.46 -23.03 5.63
N HIS A 240 -7.08 -23.23 6.89
CA HIS A 240 -6.66 -22.11 7.73
C HIS A 240 -5.28 -21.61 7.29
N ILE A 241 -4.33 -22.52 7.03
CA ILE A 241 -3.04 -22.18 6.43
C ILE A 241 -2.84 -23.03 5.19
N TYR A 242 -2.59 -22.38 4.06
CA TYR A 242 -2.05 -22.98 2.86
C TYR A 242 -0.67 -22.38 2.58
N ALA A 243 0.36 -23.23 2.54
CA ALA A 243 1.74 -22.81 2.31
C ALA A 243 2.37 -23.61 1.18
N THR A 244 2.93 -22.90 0.20
CA THR A 244 3.68 -23.48 -0.91
C THR A 244 4.87 -22.62 -1.33
N ALA A 245 5.61 -23.07 -2.36
CA ALA A 245 6.70 -22.34 -2.98
C ALA A 245 7.79 -21.86 -1.99
N TRP A 246 8.23 -22.75 -1.10
CA TRP A 246 9.25 -22.50 -0.07
C TRP A 246 8.87 -21.44 0.95
N ALA A 247 7.57 -21.18 1.13
CA ALA A 247 7.07 -20.31 2.17
C ALA A 247 7.34 -20.87 3.58
N PHE A 248 7.40 -19.97 4.55
CA PHE A 248 7.68 -20.31 5.95
C PHE A 248 6.69 -19.61 6.91
N PRO A 249 5.46 -20.11 7.06
CA PRO A 249 4.56 -19.66 8.11
C PRO A 249 4.94 -20.25 9.48
N GLN A 250 4.88 -19.38 10.48
CA GLN A 250 5.16 -19.66 11.87
C GLN A 250 3.95 -19.25 12.71
N VAL A 251 3.35 -20.20 13.41
CA VAL A 251 2.35 -19.95 14.45
C VAL A 251 2.92 -20.50 15.75
N GLU A 252 3.54 -19.63 16.53
CA GLU A 252 4.35 -20.03 17.67
C GLU A 252 3.92 -19.31 18.94
N GLY A 253 3.80 -20.05 20.03
CA GLY A 253 3.30 -19.52 21.30
C GLY A 253 1.84 -19.04 21.23
N SER A 254 1.35 -18.53 22.37
CA SER A 254 -0.05 -18.10 22.58
C SER A 254 -1.13 -19.15 22.23
N THR A 255 -2.40 -18.79 22.44
CA THR A 255 -3.54 -19.65 22.16
C THR A 255 -4.25 -19.23 20.87
N VAL A 256 -4.48 -20.18 19.97
CA VAL A 256 -5.39 -20.05 18.83
C VAL A 256 -6.75 -20.59 19.23
N THR A 257 -7.76 -19.72 19.20
CA THR A 257 -9.11 -20.04 19.73
C THR A 257 -10.09 -20.26 18.58
N LEU A 258 -10.63 -21.47 18.47
CA LEU A 258 -11.68 -21.82 17.52
C LEU A 258 -13.05 -21.72 18.19
N THR A 259 -14.00 -21.06 17.53
CA THR A 259 -15.40 -20.94 17.98
C THR A 259 -16.35 -21.35 16.87
N GLY A 260 -17.50 -21.94 17.21
CA GLY A 260 -18.53 -22.31 16.23
C GLY A 260 -18.23 -23.53 15.35
N THR A 261 -17.20 -24.32 15.65
CA THR A 261 -16.79 -25.52 14.89
C THR A 261 -16.60 -25.24 13.40
N PRO A 262 -15.62 -24.39 13.02
CA PRO A 262 -15.35 -24.05 11.62
C PRO A 262 -15.03 -25.31 10.80
N ALA A 263 -15.51 -25.35 9.57
CA ALA A 263 -15.26 -26.45 8.63
C ALA A 263 -14.10 -26.11 7.68
N PHE A 264 -13.17 -27.03 7.51
CA PHE A 264 -12.06 -26.93 6.57
C PHE A 264 -12.18 -27.97 5.45
N SER A 265 -12.60 -27.54 4.26
CA SER A 265 -12.95 -28.47 3.17
C SER A 265 -11.75 -29.20 2.54
N TRP A 266 -10.53 -28.69 2.75
CA TRP A 266 -9.29 -29.38 2.37
C TRP A 266 -8.60 -29.96 3.61
N ALA A 267 -8.06 -29.10 4.46
CA ALA A 267 -7.50 -29.46 5.77
C ALA A 267 -7.27 -28.19 6.61
N PHE A 268 -7.12 -28.31 7.93
CA PHE A 268 -6.77 -27.16 8.77
C PHE A 268 -5.44 -26.53 8.34
N VAL A 269 -4.39 -27.35 8.16
CA VAL A 269 -3.09 -26.92 7.59
C VAL A 269 -2.77 -27.72 6.33
N VAL A 270 -2.45 -27.02 5.25
CA VAL A 270 -1.99 -27.59 3.98
C VAL A 270 -0.59 -27.07 3.69
N CYS A 271 0.36 -27.98 3.45
CA CYS A 271 1.75 -27.66 3.17
C CYS A 271 2.25 -28.44 1.95
N GLU A 272 2.63 -27.72 0.91
CA GLU A 272 3.12 -28.29 -0.35
C GLU A 272 4.44 -27.62 -0.76
N SER A 273 5.57 -28.31 -0.73
CA SER A 273 6.87 -27.69 -1.04
C SER A 273 7.18 -26.44 -0.21
N ALA A 274 6.84 -26.47 1.09
CA ALA A 274 7.04 -25.39 2.06
C ALA A 274 7.42 -25.96 3.44
N LYS A 275 7.65 -25.10 4.42
CA LYS A 275 7.81 -25.50 5.82
C LYS A 275 6.85 -24.73 6.71
N VAL A 276 5.92 -25.42 7.35
CA VAL A 276 5.03 -24.85 8.38
C VAL A 276 5.59 -25.18 9.75
N ARG A 277 5.75 -24.19 10.62
CA ARG A 277 6.02 -24.40 12.04
C ARG A 277 4.82 -23.93 12.85
N TYR A 278 4.18 -24.86 13.56
CA TYR A 278 2.97 -24.59 14.31
C TYR A 278 3.08 -25.18 15.72
N THR A 279 3.37 -24.34 16.71
CA THR A 279 3.59 -24.75 18.10
C THR A 279 2.66 -24.06 19.09
N ALA A 280 1.64 -23.33 18.61
CA ALA A 280 0.65 -22.67 19.45
C ALA A 280 -0.26 -23.66 20.20
N THR A 281 -0.86 -23.21 21.30
CA THR A 281 -1.94 -23.98 21.95
C THR A 281 -3.22 -23.79 21.14
N ILE A 282 -3.98 -24.85 20.90
CA ILE A 282 -5.26 -24.78 20.18
C ILE A 282 -6.39 -25.07 21.17
N SER A 283 -7.40 -24.21 21.21
CA SER A 283 -8.62 -24.43 22.00
C SER A 283 -9.84 -24.39 21.10
N GLY A 284 -10.79 -25.31 21.30
CA GLY A 284 -11.96 -25.49 20.43
C GLY A 284 -11.76 -26.59 19.39
N GLY A 285 -12.79 -26.83 18.57
CA GLY A 285 -12.82 -27.90 17.56
C GLY A 285 -13.10 -27.37 16.16
N ALA A 286 -12.88 -28.22 15.16
CA ALA A 286 -13.16 -27.98 13.75
C ALA A 286 -13.59 -29.31 13.08
N THR A 287 -14.20 -29.23 11.90
CA THR A 287 -14.42 -30.38 11.00
C THR A 287 -13.51 -30.30 9.78
N GLY A 288 -13.29 -31.43 9.12
CA GLY A 288 -12.34 -31.59 8.03
C GLY A 288 -11.06 -32.31 8.42
N ALA A 289 -10.17 -32.52 7.45
CA ALA A 289 -8.88 -33.16 7.70
C ALA A 289 -7.98 -32.26 8.54
N ARG A 290 -7.22 -32.86 9.46
CA ARG A 290 -6.34 -32.12 10.37
C ARG A 290 -5.17 -31.45 9.66
N TYR A 291 -4.58 -32.14 8.68
CA TYR A 291 -3.47 -31.60 7.91
C TYR A 291 -3.31 -32.34 6.58
N SER A 292 -2.61 -31.71 5.64
CA SER A 292 -2.13 -32.31 4.39
C SER A 292 -0.68 -31.86 4.16
N ALA A 293 0.27 -32.78 4.27
CA ALA A 293 1.67 -32.53 3.89
C ALA A 293 1.99 -33.28 2.60
N ALA A 294 2.34 -32.56 1.53
CA ALA A 294 2.63 -33.13 0.22
C ALA A 294 3.84 -32.46 -0.44
N ALA A 295 4.38 -33.07 -1.50
CA ALA A 295 5.41 -32.48 -2.36
C ALA A 295 6.63 -31.95 -1.56
N ASN A 296 7.18 -32.78 -0.67
CA ASN A 296 8.24 -32.44 0.28
C ASN A 296 7.89 -31.31 1.28
N GLY A 297 6.61 -31.02 1.47
CA GLY A 297 6.13 -30.09 2.49
C GLY A 297 6.36 -30.63 3.89
N VAL A 298 6.84 -29.78 4.79
CA VAL A 298 7.15 -30.15 6.17
C VAL A 298 6.24 -29.40 7.12
N ILE A 299 5.48 -30.13 7.93
CA ILE A 299 4.67 -29.58 9.00
C ILE A 299 5.31 -30.00 10.33
N GLN A 300 5.86 -29.03 11.05
CA GLN A 300 6.44 -29.22 12.36
C GLN A 300 5.48 -28.70 13.43
N THR A 301 5.09 -29.56 14.34
CA THR A 301 4.20 -29.27 15.46
C THR A 301 4.93 -29.26 16.80
N ALA A 302 4.24 -28.94 17.89
CA ALA A 302 4.83 -29.00 19.24
C ALA A 302 5.06 -30.43 19.76
N SER A 303 4.32 -31.42 19.24
CA SER A 303 4.26 -32.77 19.81
C SER A 303 4.39 -33.93 18.81
N GLY A 304 4.20 -33.67 17.52
CA GLY A 304 4.09 -34.70 16.49
C GLY A 304 2.85 -35.57 16.57
N SER A 305 1.91 -35.27 17.49
CA SER A 305 0.67 -36.03 17.60
C SER A 305 -0.18 -35.85 16.35
N ALA A 306 -0.60 -36.96 15.72
CA ALA A 306 -1.50 -36.95 14.56
C ALA A 306 -2.88 -36.32 14.84
N THR A 307 -3.20 -36.02 16.11
CA THR A 307 -4.41 -35.33 16.56
C THR A 307 -4.15 -33.90 17.05
N TYR A 308 -2.94 -33.36 16.85
CA TYR A 308 -2.58 -32.03 17.37
C TYR A 308 -3.43 -30.91 16.76
N PHE A 309 -3.69 -30.97 15.46
CA PHE A 309 -4.61 -30.03 14.80
C PHE A 309 -6.08 -30.45 14.96
N PRO A 310 -7.02 -29.48 15.01
CA PRO A 310 -8.43 -29.76 15.08
C PRO A 310 -8.94 -30.37 13.76
N GLY A 311 -9.96 -31.21 13.85
CA GLY A 311 -10.54 -31.92 12.70
C GLY A 311 -11.08 -33.30 13.08
N ASP A 312 -12.13 -33.71 12.39
CA ASP A 312 -12.79 -35.01 12.53
C ASP A 312 -12.28 -36.07 11.54
N ALA A 313 -11.50 -35.68 10.54
CA ALA A 313 -10.83 -36.59 9.61
C ALA A 313 -9.30 -36.64 9.85
N ALA A 314 -8.70 -37.81 9.61
CA ALA A 314 -7.26 -38.00 9.72
C ALA A 314 -6.48 -37.09 8.74
N GLY A 315 -5.29 -36.63 9.15
CA GLY A 315 -4.39 -35.93 8.25
C GLY A 315 -3.63 -36.88 7.32
N SER A 316 -2.99 -36.33 6.28
CA SER A 316 -2.26 -37.10 5.28
C SER A 316 -0.83 -36.61 5.07
N THR A 317 0.05 -37.55 4.73
CA THR A 317 1.44 -37.30 4.29
C THR A 317 1.68 -38.08 2.99
N VAL A 318 1.97 -37.39 1.88
CA VAL A 318 2.20 -38.02 0.56
C VAL A 318 3.40 -37.36 -0.13
N THR A 319 3.95 -38.00 -1.17
CA THR A 319 5.00 -37.42 -2.04
C THR A 319 6.15 -36.74 -1.27
N GLY A 320 6.66 -37.42 -0.25
CA GLY A 320 7.77 -36.94 0.59
C GLY A 320 7.38 -35.93 1.68
N GLY A 321 6.10 -35.62 1.84
CA GLY A 321 5.58 -34.77 2.91
C GLY A 321 5.87 -35.35 4.30
N GLN A 322 6.17 -34.49 5.26
CA GLN A 322 6.53 -34.87 6.63
C GLN A 322 5.66 -34.13 7.64
N TYR A 323 5.32 -34.85 8.71
CA TYR A 323 4.57 -34.35 9.85
C TYR A 323 5.21 -34.88 11.13
N PHE A 324 5.60 -33.99 12.06
CA PHE A 324 6.23 -34.35 13.33
C PHE A 324 6.07 -33.26 14.39
#